data_AF-A0A6G0JCI0-F1
#
_entry.id   AF-A0A6G0JCI0-F1
#
_cell.length_a   1.000
_cell.length_b   1.000
_cell.length_c   1.000
_cell.angle_alpha   90.00
_cell.angle_beta   90.00
_cell.angle_gamma   90.00
#
_symmetry.space_group_name_H-M   'P 1'
#
loop_
_entity.id
_entity.type
_entity.pdbx_description
1 polymer ?
#
loop_
_entity_poly.entity_id
_entity_poly.type
_entity_poly.pdbx_seq_one_letter_code
_entity_poly.pdbx_strand_id
1 'polypeptide(L)'
;MAFHATEVNFQQMRHFVETHLVSVPVQVEMMRSLATEHPIYALLDYHFFADFGMEYFARRELLSPGTPYDLVTGYGATGSLRAVMREFETTSIALDLPTDLAAREMEFLPDYRLNRYGTKYYDAIKTFVRKYVRAYYADDDAI
;
A
#
# COMPACT_ATOMS: atom_id res chain seq x y z
N MET A 1 -13.34 -18.40 -17.08
CA MET A 1 -14.24 -17.93 -16.01
C MET A 1 -13.63 -18.15 -14.62
N ALA A 2 -13.27 -19.38 -14.23
CA ALA A 2 -12.67 -19.65 -12.91
C ALA A 2 -11.38 -18.84 -12.64
N PHE A 3 -10.45 -18.79 -13.60
CA PHE A 3 -9.22 -18.01 -13.47
C PHE A 3 -9.46 -16.52 -13.13
N HIS A 4 -10.32 -15.84 -13.89
CA HIS A 4 -10.65 -14.42 -13.63
C HIS A 4 -11.35 -14.22 -12.28
N ALA A 5 -12.23 -15.15 -11.88
CA ALA A 5 -12.88 -15.07 -10.58
C ALA A 5 -11.87 -15.18 -9.43
N THR A 6 -10.91 -16.10 -9.52
CA THR A 6 -9.83 -16.23 -8.54
C THR A 6 -8.91 -15.01 -8.57
N GLU A 7 -8.55 -14.52 -9.76
CA GLU A 7 -7.69 -13.35 -9.93
C GLU A 7 -8.29 -12.10 -9.28
N VAL A 8 -9.58 -11.81 -9.48
CA VAL A 8 -10.25 -10.69 -8.81
C VAL A 8 -10.14 -10.79 -7.30
N ASN A 9 -10.46 -11.95 -6.70
CA ASN A 9 -10.39 -12.12 -5.25
C ASN A 9 -8.94 -11.97 -4.74
N PHE A 10 -7.97 -12.57 -5.43
CA PHE A 10 -6.55 -12.44 -5.09
C PHE A 10 -6.08 -10.97 -5.15
N GLN A 11 -6.37 -10.26 -6.24
CA GLN A 11 -5.96 -8.87 -6.42
C GLN A 11 -6.56 -7.95 -5.34
N GLN A 12 -7.80 -8.16 -4.93
CA GLN A 12 -8.39 -7.36 -3.84
C GLN A 12 -7.71 -7.64 -2.48
N MET A 13 -7.34 -8.89 -2.19
CA MET A 13 -6.67 -9.21 -0.93
C MET A 13 -5.22 -8.70 -0.91
N ARG A 14 -4.54 -8.79 -2.06
CA ARG A 14 -3.22 -8.21 -2.25
C ARG A 14 -3.26 -6.68 -2.15
N HIS A 15 -4.24 -6.01 -2.75
CA HIS A 15 -4.42 -4.55 -2.58
C HIS A 15 -4.57 -4.20 -1.11
N PHE A 16 -5.45 -4.91 -0.39
CA PHE A 16 -5.69 -4.64 1.02
C PHE A 16 -4.41 -4.77 1.84
N VAL A 17 -3.61 -5.79 1.57
CA VAL A 17 -2.32 -6.00 2.25
C VAL A 17 -1.28 -4.96 1.88
N GLU A 18 -0.99 -4.78 0.58
CA GLU A 18 0.11 -3.95 0.10
C GLU A 18 -0.15 -2.44 0.23
N THR A 19 -1.41 -2.02 0.38
CA THR A 19 -1.74 -0.61 0.62
C THR A 19 -2.19 -0.39 2.05
N HIS A 20 -3.35 -0.92 2.45
CA HIS A 20 -3.99 -0.57 3.72
C HIS A 20 -3.21 -1.05 4.94
N LEU A 21 -2.81 -2.33 4.94
CA LEU A 21 -2.09 -2.91 6.09
C LEU A 21 -0.64 -2.41 6.22
N VAL A 22 -0.09 -1.78 5.18
CA VAL A 22 1.20 -1.10 5.24
C VAL A 22 1.04 0.35 5.70
N SER A 23 0.08 1.10 5.16
CA SER A 23 -0.04 2.54 5.43
C SER A 23 -0.60 2.85 6.82
N VAL A 24 -1.61 2.11 7.28
CA VAL A 24 -2.30 2.39 8.55
C VAL A 24 -1.37 2.30 9.75
N PRO A 25 -0.52 1.26 9.93
CA PRO A 25 0.44 1.24 11.03
C PRO A 25 1.47 2.37 10.96
N VAL A 26 1.89 2.76 9.76
CA VAL A 26 2.81 3.90 9.56
C VAL A 26 2.15 5.21 10.01
N GLN A 27 0.88 5.44 9.67
CA GLN A 27 0.14 6.61 10.15
C GLN A 27 0.00 6.61 11.67
N VAL A 28 -0.32 5.46 12.28
CA VAL A 28 -0.43 5.33 13.74
C VAL A 28 0.89 5.71 14.42
N GLU A 29 2.02 5.18 13.94
CA GLU A 29 3.33 5.50 14.52
C GLU A 29 3.74 6.95 14.25
N MET A 30 3.45 7.49 13.07
CA MET A 30 3.64 8.91 12.75
C MET A 30 2.92 9.79 13.79
N MET A 31 1.65 9.52 14.08
CA MET A 31 0.85 10.30 15.03
C MET A 31 1.29 10.14 16.49
N ARG A 32 1.88 8.99 16.84
CA ARG A 32 2.29 8.70 18.22
C ARG A 32 3.69 9.22 18.54
N SER A 33 4.57 9.25 17.55
CA SER A 33 6.01 9.44 17.75
C SER A 33 6.54 10.77 17.20
N LEU A 34 5.80 11.46 16.33
CA LEU A 34 6.23 12.74 15.75
C LEU A 34 5.32 13.89 16.19
N ALA A 35 5.92 15.04 16.49
CA ALA A 35 5.18 16.29 16.65
C ALA A 35 4.54 16.71 15.32
N THR A 36 3.40 17.39 15.37
CA THR A 36 2.68 17.87 14.17
C THR A 36 3.51 18.84 13.32
N GLU A 37 4.45 19.55 13.93
CA GLU A 37 5.40 20.47 13.29
C GLU A 37 6.62 19.76 12.69
N HIS A 38 6.82 18.47 13.00
CA HIS A 38 7.97 17.72 12.50
C HIS A 38 7.88 17.59 10.96
N PRO A 39 8.97 17.81 10.21
CA PRO A 39 8.91 17.84 8.74
C PRO A 39 8.40 16.52 8.15
N ILE A 40 8.77 15.38 8.73
CA ILE A 40 8.24 14.08 8.27
C ILE A 40 6.75 13.91 8.57
N TYR A 41 6.24 14.46 9.68
CA TYR A 41 4.80 14.47 9.95
C TYR A 41 4.08 15.27 8.86
N ALA A 42 4.53 16.50 8.60
CA ALA A 42 3.93 17.39 7.61
C ALA A 42 3.97 16.79 6.18
N LEU A 43 5.03 16.06 5.83
CA LEU A 43 5.14 15.35 4.56
C LEU A 43 4.09 14.22 4.44
N LEU A 44 3.91 13.44 5.50
CA LEU A 44 3.10 12.21 5.48
C LEU A 44 1.60 12.44 5.76
N ASP A 45 1.24 13.48 6.52
CA ASP A 45 -0.14 13.72 6.98
C ASP A 45 -1.16 13.75 5.83
N TYR A 46 -0.82 14.44 4.73
CA TYR A 46 -1.68 14.49 3.54
C TYR A 46 -1.82 13.12 2.87
N HIS A 47 -0.79 12.27 2.92
CA HIS A 47 -0.80 10.97 2.26
C HIS A 47 -1.65 9.93 2.99
N PHE A 48 -1.92 10.12 4.28
CA PHE A 48 -2.71 9.19 5.10
C PHE A 48 -4.08 9.74 5.54
N PHE A 49 -4.49 10.91 5.03
CA PHE A 49 -5.69 11.63 5.49
C PHE A 49 -6.96 10.76 5.59
N ALA A 50 -7.15 9.79 4.68
CA ALA A 50 -8.37 9.00 4.60
C ALA A 50 -8.27 7.59 5.21
N ASP A 51 -7.09 7.14 5.62
CA ASP A 51 -6.80 5.74 5.92
C ASP A 51 -7.73 5.17 7.00
N PHE A 52 -7.85 5.82 8.17
CA PHE A 52 -8.75 5.34 9.24
C PHE A 52 -10.22 5.31 8.84
N GLY A 53 -10.67 6.28 8.03
CA GLY A 53 -12.04 6.30 7.52
C GLY A 53 -12.30 5.12 6.59
N MET A 54 -11.34 4.84 5.70
CA MET A 54 -11.41 3.70 4.78
C MET A 54 -11.39 2.37 5.54
N GLU A 55 -10.59 2.21 6.59
CA GLU A 55 -10.59 1.00 7.43
C GLU A 55 -11.93 0.77 8.14
N TYR A 56 -12.54 1.84 8.64
CA TYR A 56 -13.87 1.77 9.23
C TYR A 56 -14.90 1.24 8.22
N PHE A 57 -14.91 1.78 6.99
CA PHE A 57 -15.81 1.31 5.94
C PHE A 57 -15.48 -0.09 5.46
N ALA A 58 -14.20 -0.44 5.31
CA ALA A 58 -13.79 -1.78 4.91
C ALA A 58 -14.28 -2.83 5.92
N ARG A 59 -14.15 -2.55 7.22
CA ARG A 59 -14.68 -3.45 8.26
C ARG A 59 -16.19 -3.55 8.21
N ARG A 60 -16.91 -2.44 8.07
CA ARG A 60 -18.39 -2.41 8.21
C ARG A 60 -19.11 -2.89 6.95
N GLU A 61 -18.62 -2.51 5.77
CA GLU A 61 -19.32 -2.66 4.49
C GLU A 61 -18.75 -3.81 3.64
N LEU A 62 -17.50 -4.25 3.88
CA LEU A 62 -16.83 -5.27 3.06
C LEU A 62 -16.52 -6.55 3.84
N LEU A 63 -15.64 -6.47 4.82
CA LEU A 63 -15.03 -7.64 5.48
C LEU A 63 -15.84 -8.13 6.69
N SER A 64 -17.15 -7.88 6.70
CA SER A 64 -18.08 -8.40 7.71
C SER A 64 -19.05 -9.43 7.12
N PRO A 65 -19.42 -10.49 7.87
CA PRO A 65 -20.43 -11.45 7.44
C PRO A 65 -21.78 -10.79 7.12
N GLY A 66 -22.45 -11.26 6.08
CA GLY A 66 -23.77 -10.78 5.65
C GLY A 66 -23.77 -9.45 4.89
N THR A 67 -22.60 -8.85 4.64
CA THR A 67 -22.47 -7.70 3.73
C THR A 67 -22.71 -8.12 2.28
N PRO A 68 -23.05 -7.19 1.37
CA PRO A 68 -23.12 -7.52 -0.05
C PRO A 68 -21.84 -8.15 -0.60
N TYR A 69 -20.65 -7.70 -0.14
CA TYR A 69 -19.37 -8.28 -0.51
C TYR A 69 -19.27 -9.76 -0.11
N ASP A 70 -19.65 -10.09 1.13
CA ASP A 70 -19.63 -11.47 1.64
C ASP A 70 -20.51 -12.40 0.81
N LEU A 71 -21.64 -11.89 0.32
CA LEU A 71 -22.62 -12.68 -0.42
C LEU A 71 -22.28 -12.89 -1.90
N VAL A 72 -21.47 -12.03 -2.51
CA VAL A 72 -21.24 -12.05 -3.97
C VAL A 72 -19.81 -12.42 -4.37
N THR A 73 -18.85 -12.33 -3.46
CA THR A 73 -17.45 -12.65 -3.77
C THR A 73 -17.12 -14.11 -3.47
N GLY A 74 -16.20 -14.69 -4.23
CA GLY A 74 -15.86 -16.10 -4.11
C GLY A 74 -15.19 -16.46 -2.77
N TYR A 75 -14.46 -15.51 -2.18
CA TYR A 75 -13.87 -15.70 -0.86
C TYR A 75 -14.86 -15.44 0.29
N GLY A 76 -15.85 -14.57 0.07
CA GLY A 76 -16.63 -13.99 1.16
C GLY A 76 -15.76 -13.24 2.17
N ALA A 77 -16.37 -12.65 3.19
CA ALA A 77 -15.66 -11.88 4.21
C ALA A 77 -14.62 -12.74 4.96
N THR A 78 -15.00 -13.93 5.43
CA THR A 78 -14.11 -14.79 6.22
C THR A 78 -12.99 -15.41 5.37
N GLY A 79 -13.25 -15.80 4.13
CA GLY A 79 -12.19 -16.30 3.23
C GLY A 79 -11.18 -15.21 2.90
N SER A 80 -11.67 -13.98 2.68
CA SER A 80 -10.85 -12.81 2.43
C SER A 80 -9.89 -12.49 3.58
N LEU A 81 -10.38 -12.49 4.82
CA LEU A 81 -9.50 -12.30 5.99
C LEU A 81 -8.41 -13.38 6.10
N ARG A 82 -8.73 -14.64 5.79
CA ARG A 82 -7.71 -15.70 5.75
C ARG A 82 -6.68 -15.49 4.65
N ALA A 83 -7.11 -15.05 3.47
CA ALA A 83 -6.22 -14.75 2.36
C ALA A 83 -5.30 -13.56 2.69
N VAL A 84 -5.83 -12.51 3.31
CA VAL A 84 -5.07 -11.35 3.81
C VAL A 84 -3.98 -11.79 4.79
N MET A 85 -4.33 -12.60 5.79
CA MET A 85 -3.34 -13.09 6.78
C MET A 85 -2.21 -13.86 6.10
N ARG A 86 -2.53 -14.74 5.13
CA ARG A 86 -1.54 -15.52 4.40
C ARG A 86 -0.65 -14.67 3.51
N GLU A 87 -1.21 -13.69 2.81
CA GLU A 87 -0.45 -12.79 1.95
C GLU A 87 0.48 -11.89 2.78
N PHE A 88 0.01 -11.42 3.94
CA PHE A 88 0.78 -10.58 4.85
C PHE A 88 2.04 -11.29 5.38
N GLU A 89 1.99 -12.60 5.63
CA GLU A 89 3.15 -13.39 6.08
C GLU A 89 4.34 -13.32 5.10
N THR A 90 4.08 -13.10 3.81
CA THR A 90 5.11 -13.03 2.76
C THR A 90 5.29 -11.62 2.20
N THR A 91 4.55 -10.63 2.70
CA THR A 91 4.63 -9.25 2.23
C THR A 91 5.90 -8.60 2.75
N SER A 92 6.65 -7.98 1.85
CA SER A 92 7.88 -7.25 2.18
C SER A 92 7.77 -5.81 1.73
N ILE A 93 8.03 -4.89 2.66
CA ILE A 93 8.16 -3.45 2.36
C ILE A 93 9.58 -3.08 1.92
N ALA A 94 10.49 -4.05 1.82
CA ALA A 94 11.88 -3.81 1.45
C ALA A 94 12.09 -3.63 -0.07
N LEU A 95 11.14 -4.09 -0.89
CA LEU A 95 11.23 -3.99 -2.34
C LEU A 95 10.51 -2.73 -2.81
N ASP A 96 11.25 -1.81 -3.42
CA ASP A 96 10.67 -0.71 -4.16
C ASP A 96 10.23 -1.16 -5.57
N LEU A 97 9.48 -0.31 -6.28
CA LEU A 97 8.96 -0.63 -7.61
C LEU A 97 10.08 -1.08 -8.58
N PRO A 98 11.22 -0.38 -8.71
CA PRO A 98 12.33 -0.86 -9.54
C PRO A 98 12.81 -2.26 -9.16
N THR A 99 12.99 -2.54 -7.87
CA THR A 99 13.49 -3.84 -7.41
C THR A 99 12.47 -4.96 -7.69
N ASP A 100 11.17 -4.71 -7.50
CA ASP A 100 10.11 -5.67 -7.83
C ASP A 100 10.03 -5.95 -9.35
N LEU A 101 10.15 -4.91 -10.19
CA LEU A 101 10.16 -5.06 -11.65
C LEU A 101 11.35 -5.91 -12.11
N ALA A 102 12.54 -5.66 -11.56
CA ALA A 102 13.74 -6.43 -11.88
C ALA A 102 13.63 -7.88 -11.41
N ALA A 103 13.18 -8.12 -10.17
CA ALA A 103 13.05 -9.45 -9.59
C ALA A 103 12.05 -10.34 -10.36
N ARG A 104 11.04 -9.73 -10.99
CA ARG A 104 10.06 -10.43 -11.82
C ARG A 104 10.44 -10.47 -13.30
N GLU A 105 11.59 -9.91 -13.69
CA GLU A 105 12.04 -9.80 -15.08
C GLU A 105 11.01 -9.06 -15.97
N MET A 106 10.38 -8.01 -15.45
CA MET A 106 9.28 -7.28 -16.12
C MET A 106 9.73 -5.98 -16.80
N GLU A 107 11.01 -5.62 -16.69
CA GLU A 107 11.56 -4.34 -17.13
C GLU A 107 11.51 -4.15 -18.65
N PHE A 108 11.61 -5.23 -19.43
CA PHE A 108 11.68 -5.17 -20.89
C PHE A 108 10.32 -5.21 -21.58
N LEU A 109 9.22 -5.42 -20.85
CA LEU A 109 7.88 -5.56 -21.44
C LEU A 109 7.34 -4.19 -21.90
N PRO A 110 7.22 -3.93 -23.21
CA PRO A 110 6.94 -2.59 -23.74
C PRO A 110 5.53 -2.08 -23.41
N ASP A 111 4.56 -2.99 -23.26
CA ASP A 111 3.16 -2.67 -22.95
C ASP A 111 2.81 -2.83 -21.46
N TYR A 112 3.79 -3.11 -20.60
CA TYR A 112 3.52 -3.24 -19.17
C TYR A 112 3.36 -1.87 -18.53
N ARG A 113 2.10 -1.44 -18.38
CA ARG A 113 1.73 -0.10 -17.92
C ARG A 113 2.30 0.24 -16.55
N LEU A 114 2.39 -0.72 -15.63
CA LEU A 114 2.98 -0.49 -14.30
C LEU A 114 4.45 -0.06 -14.43
N ASN A 115 5.23 -0.72 -15.27
CA ASN A 115 6.60 -0.27 -15.55
C ASN A 115 6.60 1.09 -16.27
N ARG A 116 5.88 1.20 -17.39
CA ARG A 116 5.89 2.41 -18.24
C ARG A 116 5.52 3.69 -17.50
N TYR A 117 4.53 3.64 -16.61
CA TYR A 117 4.02 4.80 -15.88
C TYR A 117 4.46 4.82 -14.42
N GLY A 118 4.45 3.66 -13.75
CA GLY A 118 4.85 3.56 -12.34
C GLY A 118 6.28 4.02 -12.12
N THR A 119 7.22 3.65 -13.00
CA THR A 119 8.62 4.12 -12.90
C THR A 119 8.71 5.65 -12.97
N LYS A 120 7.92 6.29 -13.83
CA LYS A 120 7.88 7.76 -13.93
C LYS A 120 7.34 8.42 -12.67
N TYR A 121 6.27 7.86 -12.09
CA TYR A 121 5.71 8.37 -10.84
C TYR A 121 6.67 8.13 -9.67
N TYR A 122 7.27 6.96 -9.61
CA TYR A 122 8.26 6.60 -8.60
C TYR A 122 9.44 7.57 -8.62
N ASP A 123 10.02 7.86 -9.79
CA ASP A 123 11.13 8.81 -9.92
C ASP A 123 10.74 10.24 -9.51
N ALA A 124 9.53 10.68 -9.88
CA ALA A 124 9.02 11.99 -9.50
C ALA A 124 8.85 12.11 -7.97
N ILE A 125 8.22 11.10 -7.34
CA ILE A 125 8.01 11.05 -5.89
C ILE A 125 9.36 10.98 -5.16
N LYS A 126 10.26 10.08 -5.59
CA LYS A 126 11.60 9.94 -5.02
C LYS A 126 12.40 11.24 -5.09
N THR A 127 12.33 11.94 -6.23
CA THR A 127 13.00 13.23 -6.40
C THR A 127 12.43 14.29 -5.47
N PHE A 128 11.10 14.36 -5.36
CA PHE A 128 10.43 15.29 -4.44
C PHE A 128 10.80 15.00 -2.98
N VAL A 129 10.61 13.76 -2.52
CA VAL A 129 10.89 13.36 -1.13
C VAL A 129 12.36 13.59 -0.77
N ARG A 130 13.31 13.25 -1.65
CA ARG A 130 14.73 13.51 -1.41
C ARG A 130 15.03 15.00 -1.23
N LYS A 131 14.43 15.87 -2.04
CA LYS A 131 14.62 17.32 -1.93
C LYS A 131 13.98 17.86 -0.65
N TYR A 132 12.78 17.37 -0.32
CA TYR A 132 12.07 17.75 0.89
C TYR A 132 12.89 17.38 2.13
N VAL A 133 13.31 16.10 2.27
CA VAL A 133 14.09 15.63 3.41
C VAL A 133 15.40 16.40 3.54
N ARG A 134 16.13 16.62 2.45
CA ARG A 134 17.39 17.40 2.47
C ARG A 134 17.23 18.87 2.86
N ALA A 135 16.03 19.43 2.78
CA ALA A 135 15.77 20.79 3.25
C ALA A 135 15.76 20.89 4.79
N TYR A 136 15.55 19.76 5.49
CA TYR A 136 15.49 19.69 6.96
C TYR A 136 16.64 18.88 7.57
N TYR A 137 17.19 17.91 6.84
CA TYR A 137 18.28 17.04 7.27
C TYR A 137 19.48 17.25 6.35
N ALA A 138 20.51 17.95 6.84
CA ALA A 138 21.66 18.37 6.02
C ALA A 138 22.58 17.19 5.65
N ASP A 139 22.72 16.23 6.57
CA ASP A 139 23.57 15.06 6.47
C ASP A 139 22.98 13.92 7.32
N ASP A 140 23.67 12.78 7.31
CA ASP A 140 23.23 11.57 8.02
C ASP A 140 23.34 11.71 9.55
N ASP A 141 24.15 12.65 10.07
CA ASP A 141 24.27 12.90 11.51
C ASP A 141 23.03 13.63 12.07
N ALA A 142 22.25 14.30 11.20
CA ALA A 142 21.00 14.96 11.56
C ALA A 142 19.78 14.03 11.62
N ILE A 143 19.90 12.79 11.13
CA ILE A 143 18.83 11.77 11.05
C ILE A 143 18.77 10.93 12.32
#